data_AF-A0A7X4AE40-F1
#
_entry.id   AF-A0A7X4AE40-F1
#
_cell.length_a   1.000
_cell.length_b   1.000
_cell.length_c   1.000
_cell.angle_alpha   90.00
_cell.angle_beta   90.00
_cell.angle_gamma   90.00
#
_symmetry.space_group_name_H-M   'P 1'
#
loop_
_entity.id
_entity.type
_entity.pdbx_description
1 polymer ?
#
loop_
_entity_poly.entity_id
_entity_poly.type
_entity_poly.pdbx_seq_one_letter_code
_entity_poly.pdbx_strand_id
1 'polypeptide(L)'
;MRRLVFLGLLALAGYFAVFGGEYSALDARRARAELAARRAEVTVEERRIDSLQARIDSLRHNDEALERLARERYGLIRDGELLYRLTDTERGEESEESPPEDPR
;
A
#
# COMPACT_ATOMS: atom_id res chain seq x y z
N MET A 1 14.09 41.63 -51.05
CA MET A 1 14.58 40.24 -51.13
C MET A 1 15.05 39.72 -49.76
N ARG A 2 16.23 40.13 -49.23
CA ARG A 2 16.78 39.59 -47.96
C ARG A 2 15.82 39.61 -46.75
N ARG A 3 15.04 40.68 -46.58
CA ARG A 3 14.08 40.81 -45.45
C ARG A 3 12.93 39.80 -45.54
N LEU A 4 12.44 39.53 -46.76
CA LEU A 4 11.38 38.56 -47.01
C LEU A 4 11.89 37.13 -46.80
N VAL A 5 13.12 36.85 -47.23
CA VAL A 5 13.79 35.57 -46.97
C VAL A 5 13.93 35.34 -45.46
N PHE A 6 14.36 36.37 -44.73
CA PHE A 6 14.52 36.27 -43.27
C PHE A 6 13.18 36.03 -42.55
N LEU A 7 12.12 36.73 -42.96
CA LEU A 7 10.76 36.52 -42.44
C LEU A 7 10.23 35.12 -42.75
N GLY A 8 10.46 34.61 -43.96
CA GLY A 8 10.08 33.25 -44.34
C GLY A 8 10.81 32.19 -43.51
N LEU A 9 12.10 32.38 -43.25
CA LEU A 9 12.90 31.49 -42.40
C LEU A 9 12.42 31.52 -40.94
N LEU A 10 12.07 32.69 -40.42
CA LEU A 10 11.53 32.85 -39.07
C LEU A 10 10.16 32.18 -38.92
N ALA A 11 9.30 32.32 -39.93
CA ALA A 11 7.99 31.66 -39.95
C ALA A 11 8.12 30.14 -40.03
N LEU A 12 9.06 29.63 -40.83
CA LEU A 12 9.34 28.19 -40.93
C LEU A 12 9.90 27.63 -39.61
N ALA A 13 10.79 28.36 -38.95
CA ALA A 13 11.31 27.99 -37.63
C ALA A 13 10.21 27.97 -36.55
N GLY A 14 9.33 28.97 -36.55
CA GLY A 14 8.15 28.99 -35.68
C GLY A 14 7.18 27.84 -35.97
N TYR A 15 6.94 27.56 -37.26
CA TYR A 15 6.11 26.42 -37.68
C TYR A 15 6.70 25.09 -37.21
N PHE A 16 8.01 24.86 -37.38
CA PHE A 16 8.67 23.64 -36.89
C PHE A 16 8.66 23.53 -35.37
N ALA A 17 8.75 24.65 -34.64
CA ALA A 17 8.66 24.63 -33.18
C ALA A 17 7.26 24.23 -32.67
N VAL A 18 6.21 24.56 -33.43
CA VAL A 18 4.80 24.28 -33.08
C VAL A 18 4.31 22.94 -33.63
N PHE A 19 4.63 22.62 -34.90
CA PHE A 19 4.09 21.48 -35.66
C PHE A 19 5.13 20.39 -35.98
N GLY A 20 6.43 20.63 -35.76
CA GLY A 20 7.50 19.62 -35.98
C GLY A 20 7.50 18.46 -34.98
N GLY A 21 6.55 18.47 -34.04
CA GLY A 21 5.67 17.33 -33.77
C GLY A 21 6.20 16.19 -32.90
N GLU A 22 7.47 15.80 -32.99
CA GLU A 22 7.98 14.64 -32.24
C GLU A 22 9.06 15.02 -31.21
N TYR A 23 9.60 16.24 -31.30
CA TYR A 23 10.64 16.75 -30.39
C TYR A 23 10.44 18.24 -30.07
N SER A 24 9.20 18.73 -29.99
CA SER A 24 8.99 20.11 -29.53
C SER A 24 9.54 20.27 -28.12
N ALA A 25 10.20 21.41 -27.86
CA ALA A 25 10.80 21.69 -26.56
C ALA A 25 9.79 21.60 -25.40
N LEU A 26 8.50 21.79 -25.69
CA LEU A 26 7.42 21.62 -24.71
C LEU A 26 7.18 20.16 -24.34
N ASP A 27 7.19 19.24 -25.30
CA ASP A 27 6.99 17.81 -25.02
C ASP A 27 8.19 17.22 -24.31
N ALA A 28 9.41 17.66 -24.64
CA ALA A 28 10.59 17.30 -23.87
C ALA A 28 10.53 17.82 -22.41
N ARG A 29 9.79 18.91 -22.14
CA ARG A 29 9.57 19.39 -20.76
C ARG A 29 8.46 18.59 -20.06
N ARG A 30 7.36 18.29 -20.75
CA ARG A 30 6.27 17.45 -20.24
C ARG A 30 6.76 16.04 -19.91
N ALA A 31 7.48 15.40 -20.84
CA ALA A 31 8.06 14.07 -20.64
C ALA A 31 9.01 14.04 -19.43
N ARG A 32 9.84 15.08 -19.24
CA ARG A 32 10.69 15.18 -18.04
C ARG A 32 9.88 15.34 -16.74
N ALA A 33 8.81 16.12 -16.78
CA ALA A 33 7.94 16.31 -15.63
C ALA A 33 7.20 15.01 -15.26
N GLU A 34 6.68 14.30 -16.25
CA GLU A 34 6.05 12.98 -16.08
C GLU A 34 7.06 11.96 -15.53
N LEU A 35 8.27 11.92 -16.08
CA LEU A 35 9.33 11.05 -15.59
C LEU A 35 9.69 11.34 -14.12
N ALA A 36 9.73 12.63 -13.74
CA ALA A 36 9.98 13.04 -12.37
C ALA A 36 8.84 12.63 -11.42
N ALA A 37 7.58 12.81 -11.84
CA ALA A 37 6.42 12.37 -11.08
C ALA A 37 6.41 10.85 -10.88
N ARG A 38 6.62 10.08 -11.95
CA ARG A 38 6.70 8.61 -11.90
C ARG A 38 7.82 8.12 -10.99
N ARG A 39 8.99 8.76 -11.03
CA ARG A 39 10.10 8.43 -10.13
C ARG A 39 9.74 8.70 -8.67
N ALA A 40 9.05 9.80 -8.39
CA ALA A 40 8.58 10.09 -7.04
C ALA A 40 7.59 9.03 -6.53
N GLU A 41 6.68 8.56 -7.38
CA GLU A 41 5.77 7.45 -7.07
C GLU A 41 6.54 6.17 -6.72
N VAL A 42 7.53 5.80 -7.54
CA VAL A 42 8.38 4.62 -7.28
C VAL A 42 9.11 4.73 -5.95
N THR A 43 9.73 5.88 -5.66
CA THR A 43 10.46 6.07 -4.40
C THR A 43 9.54 5.98 -3.17
N VAL A 44 8.29 6.39 -3.27
CA VAL A 44 7.32 6.25 -2.16
C VAL A 44 7.02 4.76 -1.90
N GLU A 45 6.81 3.97 -2.95
CA GLU A 45 6.54 2.55 -2.80
C GLU A 45 7.78 1.76 -2.36
N GLU A 46 8.96 2.10 -2.86
CA GLU A 46 10.23 1.51 -2.39
C GLU A 46 10.39 1.70 -0.87
N ARG A 47 10.16 2.92 -0.35
CA ARG A 47 10.21 3.18 1.10
C ARG A 47 9.21 2.37 1.89
N ARG A 48 8.01 2.13 1.33
CA ARG A 48 7.00 1.29 1.98
C ARG A 48 7.48 -0.16 2.03
N ILE A 49 7.99 -0.68 0.93
CA ILE A 49 8.57 -2.04 0.87
C ILE A 49 9.69 -2.18 1.90
N ASP A 50 10.63 -1.25 1.95
CA ASP A 50 11.75 -1.27 2.90
C ASP A 50 11.24 -1.26 4.36
N SER A 51 10.24 -0.42 4.65
CA SER A 51 9.65 -0.35 6.00
C SER A 51 8.94 -1.65 6.40
N LEU A 52 8.27 -2.31 5.45
CA LEU A 52 7.59 -3.58 5.67
C LEU A 52 8.60 -4.71 5.88
N GLN A 53 9.67 -4.75 5.07
CA GLN A 53 10.76 -5.71 5.24
C GLN A 53 11.43 -5.56 6.60
N ALA A 54 11.78 -4.33 7.00
CA ALA A 54 12.35 -4.06 8.32
C ALA A 54 11.43 -4.53 9.45
N ARG A 55 10.12 -4.36 9.30
CA ARG A 55 9.13 -4.85 10.27
C ARG A 55 9.07 -6.38 10.32
N ILE A 56 9.08 -7.04 9.16
CA ILE A 56 9.13 -8.51 9.07
C ILE A 56 10.38 -9.04 9.76
N ASP A 57 11.54 -8.44 9.49
CA ASP A 57 12.80 -8.86 10.08
C ASP A 57 12.81 -8.65 11.60
N SER A 58 12.28 -7.52 12.08
CA SER A 58 12.13 -7.29 13.52
C SER A 58 11.23 -8.33 14.19
N LEU A 59 10.14 -8.75 13.55
CA LEU A 59 9.23 -9.76 14.11
C LEU A 59 9.84 -11.17 14.06
N ARG A 60 10.60 -11.49 13.01
CA ARG A 60 11.26 -12.79 12.85
C ARG A 60 12.32 -13.06 13.94
N HIS A 61 12.99 -12.00 14.38
CA HIS A 61 14.06 -12.11 15.37
C HIS A 61 13.59 -11.79 16.80
N ASN A 62 12.29 -11.51 17.01
CA ASN A 62 11.73 -11.20 18.31
C ASN A 62 10.41 -11.96 18.53
N ASP A 63 10.54 -13.18 19.06
CA ASP A 63 9.42 -14.08 19.31
C ASP A 63 8.38 -13.48 20.27
N GLU A 64 8.80 -12.71 21.28
CA GLU A 64 7.89 -12.04 22.22
C GLU A 64 7.02 -11.00 21.52
N ALA A 65 7.61 -10.20 20.61
CA ALA A 65 6.87 -9.23 19.83
C ALA A 65 5.88 -9.90 18.87
N LEU A 66 6.26 -11.04 18.28
CA LEU A 66 5.38 -11.83 17.42
C LEU A 66 4.23 -12.46 18.21
N GLU A 67 4.51 -13.02 19.38
CA GLU A 67 3.54 -13.62 20.30
C GLU A 67 2.52 -12.58 20.80
N ARG A 68 2.98 -11.39 21.18
CA ARG A 68 2.11 -10.27 21.55
C ARG A 68 1.17 -9.87 20.40
N LEU A 69 1.71 -9.72 19.19
CA LEU A 69 0.89 -9.41 18.00
C LEU A 69 -0.14 -10.51 17.70
N ALA A 70 0.25 -11.78 17.86
CA ALA A 70 -0.62 -12.93 17.67
C ALA A 70 -1.80 -12.91 18.67
N ARG A 71 -1.53 -12.62 19.94
CA ARG A 71 -2.56 -12.47 20.98
C ARG A 71 -3.45 -11.26 20.75
N GLU A 72 -2.88 -10.09 20.50
CA GLU A 72 -3.62 -8.83 20.40
C GLU A 72 -4.49 -8.75 19.14
N ARG A 73 -3.95 -9.15 17.99
CA ARG A 73 -4.65 -9.00 16.71
C ARG A 73 -5.51 -10.20 16.35
N TYR A 74 -5.12 -11.40 16.77
CA TYR A 74 -5.77 -12.64 16.35
C TYR A 74 -6.32 -13.47 17.51
N GLY A 75 -6.05 -13.10 18.77
CA GLY A 75 -6.53 -13.85 19.94
C GLY A 75 -5.93 -15.27 20.04
N LEU A 76 -4.79 -15.51 19.40
CA LEU A 76 -4.14 -16.82 19.39
C LEU A 76 -3.54 -17.13 20.76
N ILE A 77 -3.59 -18.39 21.17
CA ILE A 77 -2.96 -18.91 22.40
C ILE A 77 -1.92 -19.97 22.05
N ARG A 78 -0.94 -20.19 22.92
CA ARG A 78 0.06 -21.26 22.73
C ARG A 78 -0.55 -22.62 23.06
N ASP A 79 0.00 -23.68 22.47
CA ASP A 79 -0.36 -25.05 22.82
C ASP A 79 -0.21 -25.28 24.33
N GLY A 80 -1.28 -25.77 24.96
CA GLY A 80 -1.34 -26.00 26.41
C GLY A 80 -1.82 -24.80 27.25
N GLU A 81 -2.09 -23.64 26.65
CA GLU A 81 -2.73 -22.50 27.34
C GLU A 81 -4.27 -22.63 27.31
N LEU A 82 -4.95 -22.06 28.32
CA LEU A 82 -6.41 -22.00 28.41
C LEU A 82 -6.87 -20.54 28.42
N LEU A 83 -7.75 -20.18 27.47
CA LEU A 83 -8.34 -18.84 27.40
C LEU A 83 -9.68 -18.79 28.15
N TYR A 84 -9.71 -18.13 29.30
CA TYR A 84 -10.96 -17.84 30.01
C TYR A 84 -11.53 -16.50 29.55
N ARG A 85 -12.75 -16.52 29.01
CA ARG A 85 -13.52 -15.31 28.70
C ARG A 85 -14.60 -15.15 29.76
N LEU A 86 -14.48 -14.14 30.59
CA LEU A 86 -15.56 -13.77 31.51
C LEU A 86 -16.65 -13.09 30.68
N THR A 87 -17.81 -13.72 30.61
CA THR A 87 -19.02 -13.08 30.11
C THR A 87 -19.82 -12.61 31.31
N ASP A 88 -20.19 -11.33 31.34
CA ASP A 88 -21.11 -10.81 32.35
C ASP A 88 -22.49 -11.44 32.11
N THR A 89 -22.73 -12.57 32.74
CA THR A 89 -24.01 -13.26 32.72
C THR A 89 -24.44 -13.45 34.17
N GLU A 90 -25.17 -12.45 34.65
CA GLU A 90 -26.23 -12.64 35.64
C GLU A 90 -27.50 -13.19 34.92
N ARG A 91 -27.33 -14.17 34.02
CA ARG A 91 -28.42 -14.91 33.35
C ARG A 91 -27.89 -16.18 32.67
N GLY A 92 -27.43 -17.12 33.49
CA GLY A 92 -27.18 -18.51 33.11
C GLY A 92 -28.12 -19.43 33.89
N GLU A 93 -29.35 -18.96 34.15
CA GLU A 93 -30.47 -19.85 34.35
C GLU A 93 -30.87 -20.35 32.95
N GLU A 94 -31.14 -21.65 32.81
CA GLU A 94 -31.57 -22.33 31.58
C GLU A 94 -30.45 -22.73 30.59
N SER A 95 -29.65 -23.73 30.98
CA SER A 95 -29.03 -24.66 30.03
C SER A 95 -29.38 -26.08 30.46
N GLU A 96 -30.61 -26.45 30.08
CA GLU A 96 -31.04 -27.81 29.72
C GLU A 96 -30.77 -28.92 30.74
N GLU A 97 -31.74 -29.05 31.65
CA GLU A 97 -32.20 -30.33 32.17
C GLU A 97 -32.34 -31.35 31.03
N SER A 98 -31.30 -32.17 30.84
CA SER A 98 -31.42 -33.42 30.08
C SER A 98 -32.41 -34.31 30.85
N PRO A 99 -33.51 -34.77 30.23
CA PRO A 99 -34.45 -35.65 30.89
C PRO A 99 -33.74 -36.93 31.37
N PRO A 100 -34.10 -37.49 32.54
CA PRO A 100 -33.52 -38.75 32.97
C PRO A 100 -33.88 -39.85 31.97
N GLU A 101 -32.87 -40.52 31.44
CA GLU A 101 -33.02 -41.70 30.58
C GLU A 101 -33.63 -42.84 31.43
N ASP A 102 -34.86 -43.25 31.10
CA ASP A 102 -35.61 -44.33 31.76
C ASP A 102 -34.88 -45.67 31.57
N PRO A 103 -34.47 -46.38 32.65
CA PRO A 103 -33.87 -47.70 32.51
C PRO A 103 -34.97 -48.75 32.36
N ARG A 104 -35.10 -49.31 31.16
CA ARG A 104 -35.79 -50.59 30.93
C ARG A 104 -34.88 -51.60 30.27
#